data_AF-X6EES1-F1
#
_entry.id   AF-X6EES1-F1
#
_cell.length_a   1.000
_cell.length_b   1.000
_cell.length_c   1.000
_cell.angle_alpha   90.00
_cell.angle_beta   90.00
_cell.angle_gamma   90.00
#
_symmetry.space_group_name_H-M   'P 1'
#
loop_
_entity.id
_entity.type
_entity.pdbx_description
1 polymer ?
#
loop_
_entity_poly.entity_id
_entity_poly.type
_entity_poly.pdbx_seq_one_letter_code
_entity_poly.pdbx_strand_id
1 'polypeptide(L)' 'MTELCSLDPRRDVDLYVETGVVSLGAILEGRSSIDREKEKGSLVLSGDPWLARNMDRWLRTSVYAALEGIVPLS' A
#
# COMPACT_ATOMS: atom_id res chain seq x y z
N MET A 1 -3.22 0.96 41.55
CA MET A 1 -4.53 0.64 40.96
C MET A 1 -4.82 1.68 39.90
N THR A 2 -4.62 1.28 38.64
CA THR A 2 -5.32 1.68 37.42
C THR A 2 -4.47 1.11 36.29
N GLU A 3 -4.69 -0.17 35.99
CA GLU A 3 -4.34 -0.69 34.68
C GLU A 3 -5.20 0.12 33.70
N LEU A 4 -4.53 0.88 32.84
CA LEU A 4 -5.19 1.57 31.75
C LEU A 4 -5.69 0.49 30.79
N CYS A 5 -6.92 0.01 31.00
CA CYS A 5 -7.62 -0.84 30.04
C CYS A 5 -7.89 -0.03 28.77
N SER A 6 -6.86 0.18 27.95
CA SER A 6 -7.03 0.45 26.54
C SER A 6 -7.47 -0.85 25.90
N LEU A 7 -8.77 -1.14 26.01
CA LEU A 7 -9.43 -2.07 25.12
C LEU A 7 -9.23 -1.50 23.70
N ASP A 8 -8.23 -1.99 22.97
CA ASP A 8 -8.27 -1.87 21.52
C ASP A 8 -9.46 -2.75 21.08
N PRO A 9 -10.55 -2.21 20.53
CA PRO A 9 -11.78 -2.95 20.28
C PRO A 9 -11.67 -4.03 19.19
N ARG A 10 -10.45 -4.53 18.91
CA ARG A 10 -10.12 -5.43 17.80
C ARG A 10 -10.56 -4.78 16.51
N ARG A 11 -9.79 -3.81 16.04
CA ARG A 11 -9.76 -3.58 14.59
C ARG A 11 -9.15 -4.84 13.99
N ASP A 12 -10.00 -5.76 13.54
CA ASP A 12 -9.57 -6.93 12.78
C ASP A 12 -8.99 -6.40 11.48
N VAL A 13 -7.66 -6.24 11.46
CA VAL A 13 -6.97 -5.73 10.28
C VAL A 13 -6.88 -6.89 9.31
N ASP A 14 -7.73 -6.86 8.29
CA ASP A 14 -7.77 -7.92 7.28
C ASP A 14 -6.46 -7.99 6.48
N LEU A 15 -5.76 -6.87 6.28
CA LEU A 15 -4.52 -6.80 5.50
C LEU A 15 -3.54 -5.74 6.03
N TYR A 16 -2.32 -6.17 6.34
CA TYR A 16 -1.18 -5.31 6.59
C TYR A 16 -0.39 -5.09 5.30
N VAL A 17 -0.01 -3.83 5.06
CA VAL A 17 0.78 -3.38 3.91
C VAL A 17 2.04 -2.70 4.42
N GLU A 18 3.20 -3.28 4.12
CA GLU A 18 4.50 -2.71 4.44
C GLU A 18 5.19 -2.25 3.14
N THR A 19 5.54 -0.97 3.07
CA THR A 19 6.20 -0.38 1.89
C THR A 19 6.90 0.92 2.26
N GLY A 20 7.94 1.28 1.50
CA GLY A 20 8.55 2.61 1.57
C GLY A 20 7.70 3.68 0.89
N VAL A 21 7.88 4.95 1.30
CA VAL A 21 7.18 6.12 0.72
C VAL A 21 7.43 6.24 -0.78
N VAL A 22 8.68 6.04 -1.22
CA VAL A 22 9.06 6.11 -2.64
C VAL A 22 8.38 5.00 -3.46
N SER A 23 8.33 3.78 -2.91
CA SER A 23 7.65 2.63 -3.55
C SER A 23 6.15 2.88 -3.69
N LEU A 24 5.49 3.32 -2.61
CA LEU A 24 4.07 3.63 -2.65
C LEU A 24 3.76 4.79 -3.60
N GLY A 25 4.56 5.85 -3.57
CA GLY A 25 4.43 6.98 -4.49
C GLY A 25 4.61 6.56 -5.94
N ALA A 26 5.60 5.72 -6.24
CA ALA A 26 5.80 5.19 -7.59
C ALA A 26 4.60 4.37 -8.08
N ILE A 27 3.98 3.57 -7.21
CA ILE A 27 2.73 2.83 -7.54
C ILE A 27 1.59 3.82 -7.80
N LEU A 28 1.34 4.77 -6.90
CA LEU A 28 0.24 5.74 -7.03
C LEU A 28 0.39 6.62 -8.28
N GLU A 29 1.62 7.03 -8.62
CA GLU A 29 1.91 7.84 -9.80
C GLU A 29 2.05 7.00 -11.09
N GLY A 30 1.75 5.70 -11.05
CA GLY A 30 1.83 4.81 -12.24
C GLY A 30 3.24 4.59 -12.79
N ARG A 31 4.28 4.90 -12.01
CA ARG A 31 5.71 4.74 -12.36
C ARG A 31 6.25 3.35 -12.00
N SER A 32 5.51 2.60 -11.18
CA SER A 32 5.74 1.19 -10.88
C SER A 32 4.42 0.43 -10.79
N SER A 33 4.50 -0.88 -10.58
CA SER A 33 3.32 -1.74 -10.36
C SER A 33 3.42 -2.48 -9.03
N ILE A 34 2.28 -2.92 -8.51
CA ILE A 34 2.19 -3.73 -7.29
C ILE A 34 3.07 -4.99 -7.41
N ASP A 35 3.00 -5.71 -8.54
CA ASP A 35 3.80 -6.92 -8.75
C ASP A 35 5.30 -6.60 -8.81
N ARG A 36 5.70 -5.51 -9.48
CA ARG A 36 7.10 -5.10 -9.55
C ARG A 36 7.68 -4.73 -8.18
N GLU A 37 6.91 -4.02 -7.34
CA GLU A 37 7.39 -3.67 -5.99
C GLU A 37 7.37 -4.87 -5.03
N LYS A 38 6.47 -5.85 -5.24
CA LYS A 38 6.52 -7.14 -4.52
C LYS A 38 7.77 -7.95 -4.89
N GLU A 39 8.09 -8.06 -6.17
CA GLU A 39 9.28 -8.76 -6.65
C GLU A 39 10.58 -8.17 -6.10
N LYS A 40 10.64 -6.84 -5.95
CA LYS A 40 11.77 -6.14 -5.33
C LYS A 40 11.83 -6.29 -3.80
N GLY A 41 10.76 -6.75 -3.16
CA GLY A 41 10.61 -6.75 -1.70
C GLY A 41 10.31 -5.37 -1.10
N SER A 42 10.07 -4.34 -1.92
CA SER A 42 9.69 -2.99 -1.48
C SER A 42 8.23 -2.89 -1.04
N LEU A 43 7.41 -3.89 -1.37
CA LEU A 43 6.01 -4.02 -0.99
C LEU A 43 5.76 -5.43 -0.44
N VAL A 44 5.40 -5.52 0.84
CA VAL A 44 5.09 -6.78 1.52
C VAL A 44 3.65 -6.73 2.01
N LEU A 45 2.89 -7.79 1.72
CA LEU A 45 1.47 -7.92 2.08
C LEU A 45 1.29 -9.11 3.01
N SER A 46 0.67 -8.89 4.16
CA SER A 46 0.42 -9.94 5.17
C SER A 46 -1.02 -9.87 5.67
N GLY A 47 -1.80 -10.94 5.48
CA GLY A 47 -3.21 -10.98 5.87
C GLY A 47 -4.06 -11.75 4.85
N ASP A 48 -5.29 -11.28 4.64
CA ASP A 48 -6.27 -11.87 3.74
C ASP A 48 -5.73 -11.99 2.31
N PRO A 49 -5.62 -13.22 1.77
CA PRO A 49 -5.07 -13.45 0.44
C PRO A 49 -5.92 -12.86 -0.69
N TRP A 50 -7.23 -12.72 -0.50
CA TRP A 50 -8.11 -12.17 -1.52
C TRP A 50 -7.92 -10.65 -1.62
N LEU A 51 -7.85 -9.94 -0.51
CA LEU A 51 -7.50 -8.51 -0.48
C LEU A 51 -6.11 -8.28 -1.06
N ALA A 52 -5.12 -9.09 -0.66
CA ALA A 52 -3.75 -8.96 -1.17
C ALA A 52 -3.66 -9.18 -2.69
N ARG A 53 -4.37 -10.19 -3.22
CA ARG A 53 -4.37 -10.52 -4.66
C ARG A 53 -5.13 -9.50 -5.51
N ASN A 54 -6.11 -8.81 -4.94
CA ASN A 54 -6.94 -7.85 -5.66
C ASN A 54 -6.53 -6.40 -5.38
N MET A 55 -5.31 -6.17 -4.88
CA MET A 55 -4.82 -4.84 -4.52
C MET A 55 -4.92 -3.83 -5.65
N ASP A 56 -4.65 -4.23 -6.88
CA ASP A 56 -4.79 -3.42 -8.10
C ASP A 56 -6.22 -2.86 -8.31
N ARG A 57 -7.24 -3.55 -7.80
CA ARG A 57 -8.65 -3.15 -7.96
C ARG A 57 -9.07 -2.05 -6.99
N TRP A 58 -8.54 -2.09 -5.77
CA TRP A 58 -8.93 -1.17 -4.70
C TRP A 58 -7.88 -0.08 -4.41
N LEU A 59 -6.59 -0.35 -4.66
CA LEU A 59 -5.52 0.64 -4.66
C LEU A 59 -5.28 1.14 -6.08
N ARG A 60 -6.09 2.10 -6.50
CA ARG A 60 -6.02 2.69 -7.84
C ARG A 60 -4.88 3.69 -7.94
N THR A 61 -4.27 3.76 -9.12
CA THR A 61 -3.35 4.84 -9.47
C THR A 61 -4.07 6.18 -9.49
N SER A 62 -3.32 7.23 -9.22
CA SER A 62 -3.73 8.62 -9.37
C SER A 62 -4.23 8.90 -10.79
N VAL A 63 -5.24 9.76 -10.93
CA VAL A 63 -5.67 10.28 -12.24
C VAL A 63 -4.56 11.07 -12.95
N TYR A 64 -3.59 11.57 -12.17
CA TYR A 64 -2.44 12.31 -12.66
C TYR A 64 -1.33 11.38 -13.18
N ALA A 65 -1.39 10.08 -12.91
CA ALA A 65 -0.40 9.11 -13.38
C ALA A 65 -0.28 9.04 -14.92
N ALA A 66 -1.36 9.39 -15.64
CA ALA A 66 -1.41 9.41 -17.09
C ALA A 66 -1.10 10.79 -17.70
N LEU A 67 -0.81 11.80 -16.88
CA LEU A 67 -0.52 13.15 -17.37
C LEU A 67 0.95 13.30 -17.71
N GLU A 68 1.22 13.73 -18.94
CA GLU A 68 2.55 14.07 -19.39
C GLU A 68 3.05 15.35 -18.71
N GLY A 69 4.34 15.38 -18.33
CA GLY A 69 5.00 16.58 -17.78
C GLY A 69 5.11 16.68 -16.26
N ILE A 70 4.62 15.69 -15.49
CA ILE A 70 4.80 15.67 -14.03
C ILE A 70 6.21 15.17 -13.69
N VAL A 71 6.99 16.00 -13.01
CA VAL A 71 8.37 15.71 -12.59
C VAL A 71 8.37 14.54 -11.58
N PRO A 72 9.27 13.55 -11.72
CA PRO A 72 9.40 12.47 -10.73
C PRO A 72 9.83 13.00 -9.36
N LEU A 73 9.34 12.38 -8.29
CA LEU A 73 9.93 12.54 -6.96
C LEU A 73 11.31 11.87 -6.97
N SER A 74 12.36 12.67 -6.83
CA SER A 74 13.77 12.27 -6.76
C SER A 74 14.17 11.78 -5.38
#